data_AF-A0A9D5PV09-F1
#
_entry.id   AF-A0A9D5PV09-F1
#
_cell.length_a   1.000
_cell.length_b   1.000
_cell.length_c   1.000
_cell.angle_alpha   90.00
_cell.angle_beta   90.00
_cell.angle_gamma   90.00
#
_symmetry.space_group_name_H-M   'P 1'
#
loop_
_entity.id
_entity.type
_entity.pdbx_description
1 polymer ?
#
loop_
_entity_poly.entity_id
_entity_poly.type
_entity_poly.pdbx_seq_one_letter_code
_entity_poly.pdbx_strand_id
1 'polypeptide(L)'
;MKHSTVDLLAKNTFSSYLWASIRKTSLYAAADRIATLTRRFLFLTRIFHYITIAVTIIETSAVLILIAAALVVLVPLALLLLLILTAADFFIGRRMLMCGELDDTLSKEKIAVIAGVGRYGEGMAQSLAASGYGVIVITADIRRRFFTARCMDGVWYVRHAFFFRLKRTRLSRMPERMIYLL
;
A
#
# COMPACT_ATOMS: atom_id res chain seq x y z
N MET A 1 -65.01 -37.33 -42.24
CA MET A 1 -64.89 -35.88 -41.96
C MET A 1 -66.08 -35.43 -41.13
N LYS A 2 -65.91 -35.27 -39.81
CA LYS A 2 -66.82 -34.45 -38.99
C LYS A 2 -65.97 -33.72 -37.96
N HIS A 3 -66.00 -32.41 -38.14
CA HIS A 3 -65.17 -31.39 -37.54
C HIS A 3 -65.56 -31.10 -36.08
N SER A 4 -64.55 -31.03 -35.22
CA SER A 4 -64.31 -29.92 -34.28
C SER A 4 -65.53 -29.24 -33.63
N THR A 5 -66.15 -29.87 -32.63
CA THR A 5 -67.10 -29.20 -31.71
C THR A 5 -66.60 -29.11 -30.27
N VAL A 6 -65.53 -29.85 -29.91
CA VAL A 6 -65.01 -29.88 -28.53
C VAL A 6 -64.05 -28.72 -28.23
N ASP A 7 -63.27 -28.26 -29.23
CA ASP A 7 -62.27 -27.20 -29.01
C ASP A 7 -62.85 -25.77 -28.93
N LEU A 8 -64.06 -25.53 -29.46
CA LEU A 8 -64.67 -24.20 -29.44
C LEU A 8 -65.46 -23.91 -28.15
N LEU A 9 -65.91 -24.95 -27.43
CA LEU A 9 -66.66 -24.82 -26.17
C LEU A 9 -65.76 -24.67 -24.94
N ALA A 10 -64.55 -25.23 -24.95
CA ALA A 10 -63.59 -25.13 -23.85
C ALA A 10 -62.92 -23.74 -23.75
N LYS A 11 -62.72 -23.05 -24.89
CA LYS A 11 -62.08 -21.73 -24.93
C LYS A 11 -62.95 -20.59 -24.38
N ASN A 12 -64.28 -20.76 -24.41
CA ASN A 12 -65.25 -19.76 -23.96
C ASN A 12 -65.74 -19.97 -22.52
N THR A 13 -65.60 -21.17 -21.97
CA THR A 13 -66.00 -21.45 -20.58
C THR A 13 -64.96 -20.95 -19.59
N PHE A 14 -63.66 -21.09 -19.87
CA PHE A 14 -62.61 -20.60 -18.97
C PHE A 14 -62.57 -19.06 -18.90
N SER A 15 -62.75 -18.39 -20.05
CA SER A 15 -62.78 -16.92 -20.13
C SER A 15 -64.04 -16.35 -19.45
N SER A 16 -65.21 -16.97 -19.63
CA SER A 16 -66.45 -16.56 -18.96
C SER A 16 -66.45 -16.87 -17.47
N TYR A 17 -65.80 -17.94 -17.01
CA TYR A 17 -65.61 -18.24 -15.59
C TYR A 17 -64.64 -17.27 -14.91
N LEU A 18 -63.57 -16.88 -15.63
CA LEU A 18 -62.67 -15.80 -15.20
C LEU A 18 -63.40 -14.46 -15.14
N TRP A 19 -64.17 -14.11 -16.18
CA TRP A 19 -64.95 -12.87 -16.21
C TRP A 19 -66.05 -12.82 -15.14
N ALA A 20 -66.72 -13.95 -14.87
CA ALA A 20 -67.72 -14.08 -13.82
C ALA A 20 -67.11 -14.04 -12.41
N SER A 21 -65.91 -14.60 -12.23
CA SER A 21 -65.15 -14.47 -10.97
C SER A 21 -64.70 -13.03 -10.73
N ILE A 22 -64.22 -12.33 -11.78
CA ILE A 22 -63.80 -10.93 -11.71
C ILE A 22 -64.99 -10.00 -11.38
N ARG A 23 -66.18 -10.25 -11.95
CA ARG A 23 -67.40 -9.47 -11.65
C ARG A 23 -68.02 -9.75 -10.28
N LYS A 24 -67.74 -10.91 -9.66
CA LYS A 24 -68.33 -11.31 -8.36
C LYS A 24 -67.43 -11.04 -7.16
N THR A 25 -66.14 -10.80 -7.36
CA THR A 25 -65.28 -10.27 -6.29
C THR A 25 -65.59 -8.78 -6.10
N SER A 26 -66.10 -8.42 -4.92
CA SER A 26 -66.21 -7.00 -4.56
C SER A 26 -64.82 -6.34 -4.64
N LEU A 27 -64.76 -5.08 -5.07
CA LEU A 27 -63.53 -4.29 -5.06
C LEU A 27 -62.82 -4.36 -3.70
N TYR A 28 -63.61 -4.45 -2.62
CA TYR A 28 -63.13 -4.67 -1.26
C TYR A 28 -62.42 -6.02 -1.06
N ALA A 29 -62.95 -7.14 -1.55
CA ALA A 29 -62.31 -8.45 -1.41
C ALA A 29 -61.00 -8.58 -2.22
N ALA A 30 -60.93 -7.93 -3.39
CA ALA A 30 -59.69 -7.85 -4.17
C ALA A 30 -58.65 -6.95 -3.47
N ALA A 31 -59.07 -5.79 -2.97
CA ALA A 31 -58.21 -4.88 -2.20
C ALA A 31 -57.68 -5.54 -0.92
N ASP A 32 -58.49 -6.34 -0.22
CA ASP A 32 -58.10 -7.01 1.02
C ASP A 32 -57.10 -8.15 0.76
N ARG A 33 -57.26 -8.89 -0.36
CA ARG A 33 -56.25 -9.87 -0.81
C ARG A 33 -54.94 -9.21 -1.21
N ILE A 34 -54.99 -8.08 -1.93
CA ILE A 34 -53.81 -7.30 -2.28
C ILE A 34 -53.14 -6.78 -1.00
N ALA A 35 -53.87 -6.15 -0.08
CA ALA A 35 -53.34 -5.67 1.19
C ALA A 35 -52.69 -6.79 2.02
N THR A 36 -53.30 -7.98 2.05
CA THR A 36 -52.73 -9.15 2.73
C THR A 36 -51.44 -9.64 2.06
N LEU A 37 -51.40 -9.67 0.73
CA LEU A 37 -50.18 -10.01 -0.03
C LEU A 37 -49.09 -8.96 0.16
N THR A 38 -49.42 -7.66 0.15
CA THR A 38 -48.46 -6.57 0.40
C THR A 38 -47.91 -6.64 1.82
N ARG A 39 -48.75 -6.95 2.81
CA ARG A 39 -48.30 -7.17 4.21
C ARG A 39 -47.36 -8.36 4.32
N ARG A 40 -47.69 -9.49 3.66
CA ARG A 40 -46.82 -10.68 3.62
C ARG A 40 -45.49 -10.39 2.90
N PHE A 41 -45.54 -9.63 1.81
CA PHE A 41 -44.35 -9.21 1.07
C PHE A 41 -43.46 -8.31 1.92
N LEU A 42 -44.03 -7.27 2.55
CA LEU A 42 -43.30 -6.38 3.48
C LEU A 42 -42.68 -7.15 4.66
N PHE A 43 -43.38 -8.15 5.19
CA PHE A 43 -42.84 -9.02 6.24
C PHE A 43 -41.65 -9.85 5.73
N LEU A 44 -41.77 -10.44 4.53
CA LEU A 44 -40.66 -11.15 3.88
C LEU A 44 -39.47 -10.22 3.64
N THR A 45 -39.71 -9.00 3.14
CA THR A 45 -38.65 -8.01 2.88
C THR A 45 -37.93 -7.62 4.16
N ARG A 46 -38.65 -7.48 5.29
CA ARG A 46 -38.04 -7.24 6.60
C ARG A 46 -37.16 -8.41 7.05
N ILE A 47 -37.62 -9.65 6.88
CA ILE A 47 -36.81 -10.84 7.22
C ILE A 47 -35.54 -10.88 6.36
N PHE A 48 -35.66 -10.68 5.05
CA PHE A 48 -34.50 -10.62 4.15
C PHE A 48 -33.53 -9.50 4.55
N HIS A 49 -34.03 -8.33 4.93
CA HIS A 49 -33.19 -7.23 5.42
C HIS A 49 -32.36 -7.61 6.65
N TYR A 50 -32.96 -8.29 7.64
CA TYR A 50 -32.22 -8.78 8.81
C TYR A 50 -31.21 -9.87 8.47
N ILE A 51 -31.53 -10.77 7.53
CA ILE A 51 -30.57 -11.78 7.03
C ILE A 51 -29.40 -11.09 6.34
N THR A 52 -29.65 -10.10 5.49
CA THR A 52 -28.58 -9.34 4.82
C THR A 52 -27.70 -8.62 5.84
N ILE A 53 -28.27 -7.96 6.85
CA ILE A 53 -27.49 -7.33 7.94
C ILE A 53 -26.62 -8.38 8.66
N ALA A 54 -27.18 -9.54 9.00
CA ALA A 54 -26.44 -10.60 9.66
C ALA A 54 -25.29 -11.13 8.80
N VAL A 55 -25.53 -11.34 7.50
CA VAL A 55 -24.49 -11.73 6.53
C VAL A 55 -23.41 -10.66 6.43
N THR A 56 -23.76 -9.37 6.33
CA THR A 56 -22.78 -8.28 6.30
C THR A 56 -21.93 -8.22 7.59
N ILE A 57 -22.52 -8.48 8.76
CA ILE A 57 -21.79 -8.55 10.03
C ILE A 57 -20.81 -9.75 10.05
N ILE A 58 -21.24 -10.90 9.52
CA ILE A 58 -20.39 -12.11 9.41
C ILE A 58 -19.25 -11.87 8.40
N GLU A 59 -19.53 -11.27 7.25
CA GLU A 59 -18.51 -10.95 6.25
C GLU A 59 -17.51 -9.91 6.75
N THR A 60 -18.00 -8.83 7.39
CA THR A 60 -17.10 -7.81 7.96
C THR A 60 -16.23 -8.37 9.07
N SER A 61 -16.77 -9.25 9.94
CA SER A 61 -15.96 -9.93 10.96
C SER A 61 -14.95 -10.91 10.35
N ALA A 62 -15.31 -11.65 9.30
CA ALA A 62 -14.37 -12.52 8.58
C ALA A 62 -13.24 -11.73 7.90
N VAL A 63 -13.56 -10.59 7.27
CA VAL A 63 -12.58 -9.68 6.67
C VAL A 63 -11.66 -9.08 7.74
N LEU A 64 -12.18 -8.70 8.90
CA LEU A 64 -11.38 -8.21 10.01
C LEU A 64 -10.43 -9.29 10.55
N ILE A 65 -10.88 -10.53 10.68
CA ILE A 65 -10.03 -11.66 11.08
C ILE A 65 -8.96 -11.94 10.03
N LEU A 66 -9.30 -11.89 8.73
CA LEU A 66 -8.36 -12.07 7.63
C LEU A 66 -7.28 -10.99 7.64
N ILE A 67 -7.66 -9.71 7.80
CA ILE A 67 -6.73 -8.58 7.88
C ILE A 67 -5.86 -8.71 9.14
N ALA A 68 -6.44 -9.05 10.29
CA ALA A 68 -5.70 -9.26 11.52
C ALA A 68 -4.68 -10.40 11.38
N ALA A 69 -5.09 -11.54 10.80
CA ALA A 69 -4.20 -12.66 10.53
C ALA A 69 -3.09 -12.27 9.54
N ALA A 70 -3.42 -11.54 8.48
CA ALA A 70 -2.45 -11.04 7.52
C ALA A 70 -1.45 -10.08 8.18
N LEU A 71 -1.90 -9.16 9.04
CA LEU A 71 -1.02 -8.27 9.79
C LEU A 71 -0.11 -9.03 10.76
N VAL A 72 -0.65 -10.01 11.49
CA VAL A 72 0.12 -10.85 12.42
C VAL A 72 1.23 -11.63 11.71
N VAL A 73 1.06 -11.97 10.43
CA VAL A 73 2.10 -12.65 9.64
C VAL A 73 3.03 -11.67 8.92
N LEU A 74 2.47 -10.66 8.24
CA LEU A 74 3.21 -9.74 7.39
C LEU A 74 4.04 -8.73 8.20
N VAL A 75 3.56 -8.27 9.36
CA VAL A 75 4.29 -7.29 10.18
C VAL A 75 5.59 -7.89 10.73
N PRO A 76 5.60 -9.08 11.36
CA PRO A 76 6.85 -9.70 11.79
C PRO A 76 7.79 -10.01 10.63
N LEU A 77 7.25 -10.45 9.48
CA LEU A 77 8.05 -10.72 8.29
C LEU A 77 8.73 -9.44 7.78
N ALA A 78 7.99 -8.33 7.69
CA ALA A 78 8.53 -7.04 7.29
C ALA A 78 9.57 -6.52 8.27
N LEU A 79 9.35 -6.69 9.58
CA LEU A 79 10.31 -6.34 10.62
C LEU A 79 11.60 -7.16 10.52
N LEU A 80 11.47 -8.47 10.29
CA LEU A 80 12.61 -9.37 10.11
C LEU A 80 13.41 -9.00 8.86
N LEU A 81 12.74 -8.68 7.75
CA LEU A 81 13.39 -8.22 6.53
C LEU A 81 14.11 -6.88 6.74
N LEU A 82 13.49 -5.95 7.48
CA LEU A 82 14.12 -4.69 7.86
C LEU A 82 15.35 -4.90 8.77
N LEU A 83 15.28 -5.86 9.69
CA LEU A 83 16.41 -6.24 10.54
C LEU A 83 17.55 -6.85 9.72
N ILE A 84 17.26 -7.74 8.77
CA ILE A 84 18.27 -8.30 7.86
C ILE A 84 18.92 -7.19 7.02
N LEU A 85 18.12 -6.30 6.42
CA LEU A 85 18.65 -5.22 5.58
C LEU A 85 19.53 -4.26 6.38
N THR A 86 19.11 -3.89 7.59
CA THR A 86 19.89 -3.01 8.46
C THR A 86 21.17 -3.68 8.96
N ALA A 87 21.14 -4.97 9.30
CA ALA A 87 22.32 -5.75 9.64
C ALA A 87 23.30 -5.85 8.46
N ALA A 88 22.80 -6.16 7.26
CA ALA A 88 23.60 -6.20 6.04
C ALA A 88 24.27 -4.84 5.75
N ASP A 89 23.51 -3.74 5.82
CA ASP A 89 24.04 -2.38 5.67
C ASP A 89 25.12 -2.07 6.72
N PHE A 90 24.94 -2.53 7.96
CA PHE A 90 25.96 -2.40 9.00
C PHE A 90 27.26 -3.15 8.65
N PHE A 91 27.16 -4.40 8.19
CA PHE A 91 28.32 -5.20 7.79
C PHE A 91 29.03 -4.62 6.56
N ILE A 92 28.27 -4.16 5.56
CA ILE A 92 28.83 -3.50 4.37
C ILE A 92 29.59 -2.24 4.78
N GLY A 93 29.00 -1.38 5.61
CA GLY A 93 29.71 -0.20 6.12
C GLY A 93 30.98 -0.55 6.89
N ARG A 94 30.94 -1.59 7.74
CA ARG A 94 32.14 -2.04 8.45
C ARG A 94 33.22 -2.55 7.49
N ARG A 95 32.83 -3.30 6.46
CA ARG A 95 33.74 -3.77 5.41
C ARG A 95 34.37 -2.61 4.65
N MET A 96 33.58 -1.62 4.23
CA MET A 96 34.09 -0.43 3.54
C MET A 96 35.16 0.32 4.34
N LEU A 97 34.99 0.44 5.66
CA LEU A 97 35.98 1.07 6.55
C LEU A 97 37.26 0.24 6.72
N MET A 98 37.16 -1.10 6.64
CA MET A 98 38.28 -2.03 6.79
C MET A 98 39.05 -2.22 5.48
N CYS A 99 38.35 -2.31 4.35
CA CYS A 99 38.92 -2.50 3.02
C CYS A 99 39.48 -1.20 2.40
N GLY A 100 39.30 -0.05 3.07
CA GLY A 100 39.87 1.21 2.61
C GLY A 100 39.22 1.76 1.34
N GLU A 101 37.96 1.44 1.06
CA GLU A 101 37.29 1.89 -0.18
C GLU A 101 37.22 3.42 -0.30
N LEU A 102 37.28 4.14 0.83
CA LEU A 102 37.32 5.61 0.87
C LEU A 102 38.75 6.17 0.91
N ASP A 103 39.79 5.35 0.99
CA ASP A 103 41.16 5.80 1.26
C ASP A 103 41.69 6.69 0.12
N ASP A 104 41.29 6.46 -1.13
CA ASP A 104 41.61 7.34 -2.27
C ASP A 104 41.07 8.77 -2.09
N THR A 105 39.90 8.91 -1.46
CA THR A 105 39.29 10.21 -1.18
C THR A 105 39.87 10.83 0.08
N LEU A 106 40.18 10.02 1.09
CA LEU A 106 40.80 10.47 2.34
C LEU A 106 42.28 10.82 2.18
N SER A 107 42.95 10.30 1.14
CA SER A 107 44.34 10.63 0.83
C SER A 107 44.50 12.03 0.21
N LYS A 108 43.42 12.64 -0.30
CA LYS A 108 43.42 13.99 -0.89
C LYS A 108 43.79 15.05 0.13
N GLU A 109 44.64 16.01 -0.26
CA GLU A 109 45.20 17.04 0.63
C GLU A 109 44.11 17.77 1.44
N LYS A 110 42.99 18.10 0.78
CA LYS A 110 41.82 18.73 1.37
C LYS A 110 40.57 17.87 1.16
N ILE A 111 39.75 17.77 2.21
CA ILE A 111 38.51 17.00 2.23
C ILE A 111 37.35 17.94 2.51
N ALA A 112 36.41 18.04 1.56
CA ALA A 112 35.18 18.81 1.74
C ALA A 112 34.05 17.89 2.21
N VAL A 113 33.45 18.22 3.36
CA VAL A 113 32.26 17.54 3.90
C VAL A 113 31.07 18.45 3.72
N ILE A 114 30.09 18.01 2.94
CA ILE A 114 28.90 18.81 2.61
C ILE A 114 27.67 18.16 3.25
N ALA A 115 26.95 18.90 4.09
CA ALA A 115 25.71 18.43 4.69
C ALA A 115 24.49 18.90 3.89
N GLY A 116 23.51 18.03 3.66
CA GLY A 116 22.20 18.47 3.16
C GLY A 116 22.24 19.01 1.73
N VAL A 117 22.40 18.11 0.76
CA VAL A 117 22.62 18.51 -0.63
C VAL A 117 21.33 18.51 -1.44
N GLY A 118 20.82 19.70 -1.76
CA GLY A 118 19.88 19.92 -2.86
C GLY A 118 20.61 19.96 -4.21
N ARG A 119 19.89 20.16 -5.32
CA ARG A 119 20.45 20.17 -6.70
C ARG A 119 21.71 21.05 -6.85
N TYR A 120 21.75 22.22 -6.22
CA TYR A 120 22.90 23.14 -6.30
C TYR A 120 24.15 22.63 -5.56
N GLY A 121 23.97 21.94 -4.43
CA GLY A 121 25.11 21.40 -3.70
C GLY A 121 25.71 20.17 -4.39
N GLU A 122 24.97 19.47 -5.26
CA GLU A 122 25.53 18.37 -6.06
C GLU A 122 26.51 18.91 -7.10
N GLY A 123 26.16 20.00 -7.79
CA GLY A 123 27.06 20.66 -8.73
C GLY A 123 28.31 21.22 -8.05
N MET A 124 28.16 21.79 -6.85
CA MET A 124 29.31 22.24 -6.06
C MET A 124 30.20 21.07 -5.63
N ALA A 125 29.62 19.96 -5.19
CA ALA A 125 30.36 18.75 -4.80
C ALA A 125 31.18 18.20 -5.97
N GLN A 126 30.59 18.13 -7.16
CA GLN A 126 31.27 17.67 -8.37
C GLN A 126 32.40 18.63 -8.79
N SER A 127 32.16 19.95 -8.74
CA SER A 127 33.19 20.95 -9.05
C SER A 127 34.39 20.87 -8.09
N LEU A 128 34.15 20.66 -6.80
CA LEU A 128 35.20 20.46 -5.81
C LEU A 128 35.99 19.17 -6.05
N ALA A 129 35.29 18.08 -6.38
CA ALA A 129 35.94 16.81 -6.71
C ALA A 129 36.83 16.93 -7.96
N ALA A 130 36.34 17.62 -9.01
CA ALA A 130 37.12 17.93 -10.21
C ALA A 130 38.34 18.81 -9.91
N SER A 131 38.25 19.67 -8.89
CA SER A 131 39.34 20.52 -8.41
C SER A 131 40.35 19.76 -7.52
N GLY A 132 40.19 18.45 -7.33
CA GLY A 132 41.12 17.60 -6.59
C GLY A 132 40.82 17.44 -5.09
N TYR A 133 39.71 17.99 -4.60
CA TYR A 133 39.27 17.78 -3.21
C TYR A 133 38.71 16.36 -3.03
N GLY A 134 38.92 15.77 -1.85
CA GLY A 134 38.16 14.60 -1.43
C GLY A 134 36.78 15.04 -0.98
N VAL A 135 35.71 14.68 -1.69
CA VAL A 135 34.36 15.20 -1.39
C VAL A 135 33.47 14.13 -0.77
N ILE A 136 32.91 14.44 0.40
CA ILE A 136 31.98 13.59 1.14
C ILE A 136 30.67 14.35 1.33
N VAL A 137 29.60 13.86 0.72
CA VAL A 137 28.24 14.41 0.83
C VAL A 137 27.43 13.58 1.81
N ILE A 138 26.92 14.22 2.86
CA ILE A 138 26.01 13.62 3.82
C ILE A 138 24.59 13.78 3.29
N THR A 139 23.99 12.68 2.85
CA THR A 139 22.62 12.69 2.31
C THR A 139 21.59 12.31 3.38
N ALA A 140 20.48 13.07 3.41
CA ALA A 140 19.27 12.75 4.16
C ALA A 140 18.16 12.16 3.24
N ASP A 141 18.42 12.04 1.94
CA ASP A 141 17.39 11.74 0.96
C ASP A 141 16.86 10.30 1.11
N ILE A 142 15.53 10.19 1.17
CA ILE A 142 14.78 8.93 1.22
C ILE A 142 15.08 8.09 -0.02
N ARG A 143 15.31 8.71 -1.18
CA ARG A 143 15.61 8.00 -2.44
C ARG A 143 16.96 7.28 -2.41
N ARG A 144 17.87 7.70 -1.52
CA ARG A 144 19.22 7.14 -1.36
C ARG A 144 19.32 6.20 -0.17
N ARG A 145 18.19 5.68 0.34
CA ARG A 145 18.09 4.81 1.53
C ARG A 145 18.52 3.35 1.33
N PHE A 146 19.08 2.95 0.20
CA PHE A 146 19.47 1.55 0.00
C PHE A 146 20.99 1.32 -0.03
N PHE A 147 21.79 2.34 0.29
CA PHE A 147 23.24 2.20 0.36
C PHE A 147 23.84 2.91 1.58
N THR A 148 24.87 2.31 2.18
CA THR A 148 25.67 2.91 3.24
C THR A 148 26.47 4.11 2.75
N ALA A 149 27.19 3.88 1.65
CA ALA A 149 28.04 4.84 0.95
C ALA A 149 28.06 4.50 -0.54
N ARG A 150 28.16 5.51 -1.41
CA ARG A 150 28.27 5.32 -2.86
C ARG A 150 29.15 6.42 -3.45
N CYS A 151 30.10 6.02 -4.29
CA CYS A 151 30.88 6.95 -5.09
C CYS A 151 30.14 7.23 -6.41
N MET A 152 30.00 8.50 -6.79
CA MET A 152 29.54 8.92 -8.11
C MET A 152 30.42 10.09 -8.54
N ASP A 153 31.08 9.98 -9.70
CA ASP A 153 31.95 11.02 -10.26
C ASP A 153 33.01 11.58 -9.28
N GLY A 154 33.60 10.70 -8.46
CA GLY A 154 34.59 11.09 -7.45
C GLY A 154 34.02 11.71 -6.17
N VAL A 155 32.70 11.82 -6.05
CA VAL A 155 31.99 12.29 -4.85
C VAL A 155 31.42 11.12 -4.07
N TRP A 156 31.73 11.05 -2.78
CA TRP A 156 31.18 10.03 -1.89
C TRP A 156 29.90 10.50 -1.22
N TYR A 157 28.78 9.90 -1.60
CA TYR A 157 27.51 10.08 -0.92
C TYR A 157 27.40 9.08 0.22
N VAL A 158 27.30 9.58 1.45
CA VAL A 158 27.26 8.77 2.66
C VAL A 158 26.02 9.05 3.48
N ARG A 159 25.52 8.01 4.14
CA ARG A 159 24.46 8.15 5.15
C ARG A 159 24.98 8.83 6.40
N HIS A 160 24.10 9.56 7.08
CA HIS A 160 24.40 10.23 8.34
C HIS A 160 25.00 9.27 9.41
N ALA A 161 24.39 8.09 9.58
CA ALA A 161 24.86 7.07 10.52
C ALA A 161 26.24 6.47 10.14
N PHE A 162 26.56 6.39 8.85
CA PHE A 162 27.87 5.95 8.41
C PHE A 162 28.92 7.06 8.54
N PHE A 163 28.56 8.29 8.19
CA PHE A 163 29.42 9.46 8.36
C PHE A 163 29.89 9.62 9.80
N PHE A 164 29.01 9.47 10.80
CA PHE A 164 29.46 9.53 12.20
C PHE A 164 30.46 8.44 12.57
N ARG A 165 30.27 7.22 12.05
CA ARG A 165 31.23 6.13 12.25
C ARG A 165 32.57 6.48 11.59
N LEU A 166 32.55 6.89 10.32
CA LEU A 166 33.72 7.35 9.57
C LEU A 166 34.43 8.52 10.30
N LYS A 167 33.67 9.47 10.83
CA LYS A 167 34.18 10.61 11.58
C LYS A 167 34.91 10.17 12.84
N ARG A 168 34.31 9.25 13.60
CA ARG A 168 34.89 8.72 14.83
C ARG A 168 36.17 7.91 14.56
N THR A 169 36.19 7.11 13.49
CA THR A 169 37.29 6.15 13.23
C THR A 169 38.46 6.75 12.46
N ARG A 170 38.20 7.61 11.48
CA ARG A 170 39.20 8.08 10.50
C ARG A 170 39.33 9.61 10.50
N LEU A 171 38.23 10.34 10.28
CA LEU A 171 38.31 11.80 10.05
C LEU A 171 38.71 12.59 11.29
N SER A 172 38.42 12.11 12.50
CA SER A 172 38.86 12.69 13.77
C SER A 172 40.38 12.83 13.88
N ARG A 173 41.15 12.04 13.13
CA ARG A 173 42.62 12.07 13.10
C ARG A 173 43.19 13.12 12.14
N MET A 174 42.36 13.74 11.31
CA MET A 174 42.78 14.66 10.25
C MET A 174 41.92 15.95 10.21
N PRO A 175 41.67 16.63 11.34
CA PRO A 175 40.75 17.78 11.37
C PRO A 175 41.24 18.94 10.49
N GLU A 176 42.55 19.12 10.36
CA GLU A 176 43.18 20.24 9.63
C GLU A 176 42.93 20.19 8.11
N ARG A 177 42.65 18.99 7.58
CA ARG A 177 42.39 18.77 6.15
C ARG A 177 40.92 18.95 5.80
N MET A 178 40.04 19.10 6.80
CA MET A 178 38.59 19.06 6.62
C MET A 178 37.98 20.44 6.52
N ILE A 179 37.16 20.62 5.48
CA ILE A 179 36.32 21.81 5.30
C ILE A 179 34.87 21.35 5.41
N TYR A 180 34.15 21.88 6.39
CA TYR A 180 32.72 21.61 6.56
C TYR A 180 31.92 22.70 5.87
N LEU A 181 31.11 22.29 4.90
CA LEU A 181 30.15 23.13 4.20
C LEU A 181 28.76 22.69 4.66
N LEU A 182 28.13 23.53 5.49
CA LEU A 182 26.82 23.31 6.08
C LEU A 182 25.71 23.92 5.22
#